data_AF-A0A6L3Z1F5-F1
#
_entry.id   AF-A0A6L3Z1F5-F1
#
_cell.length_a   1.000
_cell.length_b   1.000
_cell.length_c   1.000
_cell.angle_alpha   90.00
_cell.angle_beta   90.00
_cell.angle_gamma   90.00
#
_symmetry.space_group_name_H-M   'P 1'
#
loop_
_entity.id
_entity.type
_entity.pdbx_description
1 polymer ?
#
loop_
_entity_poly.entity_id
_entity_poly.type
_entity_poly.pdbx_seq_one_letter_code
_entity_poly.pdbx_strand_id
1 'polypeptide(L)'
;MRGIIATGILLVGTCWLYPSEAQTFGGYDCTEDCSGHKAGYDWAERNGISNKDDCSGNSNSFEEGCKAYVEDSDRGSDEDDDGNEIDE
;
A
#
# COMPACT_ATOMS: atom_id res chain seq x y z
N MET A 1 14.23 -54.31 -14.73
CA MET A 1 13.08 -54.30 -15.68
C MET A 1 11.99 -53.43 -15.10
N ARG A 2 11.57 -52.41 -15.86
CA ARG A 2 10.25 -51.72 -15.92
C ARG A 2 9.51 -51.49 -14.57
N GLY A 3 9.11 -50.28 -14.21
CA GLY A 3 8.91 -49.11 -15.06
C GLY A 3 8.54 -47.86 -14.27
N ILE A 4 8.78 -46.74 -14.94
CA ILE A 4 8.43 -45.38 -14.55
C ILE A 4 6.91 -45.29 -14.69
N ILE A 5 6.20 -45.05 -13.58
CA ILE A 5 4.78 -44.72 -13.64
C ILE A 5 4.70 -43.22 -13.95
N ALA A 6 4.62 -42.90 -15.24
CA ALA A 6 4.28 -41.57 -15.72
C ALA A 6 2.78 -41.33 -15.49
N THR A 7 2.39 -40.99 -14.27
CA THR A 7 1.09 -40.34 -14.04
C THR A 7 1.27 -38.87 -14.40
N GLY A 8 0.81 -38.52 -15.61
CA GLY A 8 0.71 -37.15 -16.06
C GLY A 8 -0.07 -36.33 -15.05
N ILE A 9 0.62 -35.45 -14.35
CA ILE A 9 0.00 -34.34 -13.64
C ILE A 9 -0.52 -33.43 -14.75
N LEU A 10 -1.83 -33.53 -15.01
CA LEU A 10 -2.58 -32.43 -15.61
C LEU A 10 -2.17 -31.19 -14.81
N LEU A 11 -1.41 -30.31 -15.44
CA LEU A 11 -1.19 -28.96 -14.98
C LEU A 11 -2.59 -28.33 -14.93
N VAL A 12 -3.24 -28.49 -13.78
CA VAL A 12 -4.47 -27.79 -13.48
C VAL A 12 -4.09 -26.33 -13.64
N GLY A 13 -4.66 -25.68 -14.65
CA GLY A 13 -4.59 -24.24 -14.83
C GLY A 13 -5.36 -23.56 -13.72
N THR A 14 -4.98 -23.79 -12.47
CA THR A 14 -5.21 -22.83 -11.39
C THR A 14 -4.16 -21.75 -11.62
N CYS A 15 -4.41 -20.86 -12.58
CA CYS A 15 -4.03 -19.48 -12.36
C CYS A 15 -4.72 -19.13 -11.05
N TRP A 16 -3.93 -19.15 -9.99
CA TRP A 16 -4.26 -18.56 -8.72
C TRP A 16 -4.83 -17.18 -9.08
N LEU A 17 -6.14 -17.01 -8.90
CA LEU A 17 -6.72 -15.69 -8.79
C LEU A 17 -6.17 -15.17 -7.47
N TYR A 18 -4.95 -14.63 -7.49
CA TYR A 18 -4.48 -13.79 -6.40
C TYR A 18 -5.41 -12.58 -6.43
N PRO A 19 -6.26 -12.36 -5.41
CA PRO A 19 -6.83 -11.04 -5.27
C PRO A 19 -5.62 -10.09 -5.21
N SER A 20 -5.55 -9.15 -6.14
CA SER A 20 -4.81 -7.93 -5.84
C SER A 20 -5.63 -7.29 -4.73
N GLU A 21 -5.29 -7.59 -3.47
CA GLU A 21 -5.80 -6.81 -2.36
C GLU A 21 -5.44 -5.36 -2.69
N ALA A 22 -6.45 -4.49 -2.75
CA ALA A 22 -6.20 -3.08 -3.02
C ALA A 22 -5.40 -2.55 -1.84
N GLN A 23 -4.15 -2.14 -2.09
CA GLN A 23 -3.32 -1.55 -1.04
C GLN A 23 -3.96 -0.24 -0.58
N THR A 24 -3.92 0.00 0.72
CA THR A 24 -4.48 1.21 1.31
C THR A 24 -3.50 1.85 2.27
N PHE A 25 -3.57 3.17 2.41
CA PHE A 25 -2.76 3.96 3.32
C PHE A 25 -3.64 4.87 4.17
N GLY A 26 -3.76 4.59 5.46
CA GLY A 26 -4.63 5.39 6.34
C GLY A 26 -6.10 5.35 5.90
N GLY A 27 -6.53 4.23 5.30
CA GLY A 27 -7.87 4.04 4.76
C GLY A 27 -8.10 4.64 3.35
N TYR A 28 -7.08 5.18 2.71
CA TYR A 28 -7.16 5.68 1.32
C TYR A 28 -6.62 4.65 0.34
N ASP A 29 -7.32 4.44 -0.78
CA ASP A 29 -6.89 3.53 -1.84
C ASP A 29 -5.59 4.00 -2.50
N CYS A 30 -4.59 3.13 -2.52
CA CYS A 30 -3.38 3.35 -3.29
C CYS A 30 -3.64 3.04 -4.77
N THR A 31 -3.21 3.94 -5.66
CA THR A 31 -3.41 3.76 -7.11
C THR A 31 -2.38 2.81 -7.73
N GLU A 32 -1.16 2.80 -7.19
CA GLU A 32 -0.04 1.98 -7.66
C GLU A 32 0.73 1.39 -6.47
N ASP A 33 1.46 2.23 -5.75
CA ASP A 33 2.51 1.83 -4.80
C ASP A 33 2.48 2.57 -3.45
N CYS A 34 1.40 3.30 -3.15
CA CYS A 34 1.24 4.14 -1.94
C CYS A 34 2.31 5.24 -1.73
N SER A 35 3.32 5.36 -2.59
CA SER A 35 4.44 6.31 -2.46
C SER A 35 3.97 7.77 -2.36
N GLY A 36 2.90 8.11 -3.08
CA GLY A 36 2.27 9.43 -2.98
C GLY A 36 1.71 9.74 -1.59
N HIS A 37 1.05 8.76 -0.96
CA HIS A 37 0.53 8.87 0.40
C HIS A 37 1.66 8.92 1.42
N LYS A 38 2.66 8.03 1.30
CA LYS A 38 3.87 8.06 2.12
C LYS A 38 4.54 9.42 2.08
N ALA A 39 4.75 9.99 0.89
CA ALA A 39 5.35 11.31 0.72
C ALA A 39 4.53 12.43 1.40
N GLY A 40 3.21 12.34 1.36
CA GLY A 40 2.30 13.27 2.03
C GLY A 40 2.40 13.21 3.56
N TYR A 41 2.39 12.00 4.11
CA TYR A 41 2.53 11.75 5.55
C TYR A 41 3.88 12.26 6.07
N ASP A 42 4.95 11.85 5.40
CA ASP A 42 6.32 12.25 5.70
C ASP A 42 6.50 13.77 5.70
N TRP A 43 5.89 14.44 4.72
CA TRP A 43 5.91 15.89 4.67
C TRP A 43 5.14 16.49 5.86
N ALA A 44 3.98 15.95 6.19
CA ALA A 44 3.16 16.42 7.30
C ALA A 44 3.89 16.29 8.65
N GLU A 45 4.57 15.15 8.87
CA GLU A 45 5.40 14.91 10.05
C GLU A 45 6.55 15.94 10.14
N ARG A 46 7.33 16.09 9.07
CA ARG A 46 8.49 17.01 9.05
C ARG A 46 8.09 18.48 9.26
N ASN A 47 6.87 18.85 8.89
CA ASN A 47 6.34 20.20 9.04
C ASN A 47 5.47 20.37 10.30
N GLY A 48 5.23 19.30 11.07
CA GLY A 48 4.40 19.34 12.28
C GLY A 48 2.95 19.73 12.00
N ILE A 49 2.38 19.23 10.90
CA ILE A 49 1.02 19.57 10.48
C ILE A 49 0.01 18.99 11.48
N SER A 50 -0.87 19.83 12.00
CA SER A 50 -1.89 19.41 12.98
C SER A 50 -3.32 19.73 12.54
N ASN A 51 -3.48 20.35 11.37
CA ASN A 51 -4.78 20.63 10.78
C ASN A 51 -4.84 20.10 9.34
N LYS A 52 -5.94 19.43 9.00
CA LYS A 52 -6.22 18.91 7.66
C LYS A 52 -6.33 20.03 6.62
N ASP A 53 -6.72 21.23 7.01
CA ASP A 53 -6.79 22.37 6.10
C ASP A 53 -5.39 22.80 5.59
N ASP A 54 -4.34 22.47 6.36
CA ASP A 54 -2.95 22.75 5.98
C ASP A 54 -2.38 21.66 5.04
N CYS A 55 -3.12 20.56 4.82
CA CYS A 55 -2.80 19.55 3.83
C CYS A 55 -3.13 20.05 2.42
N SER A 56 -2.29 20.94 1.91
CA SER A 56 -2.32 21.41 0.53
C SER A 56 -1.14 20.82 -0.23
N GLY A 57 -1.40 20.14 -1.35
CA GLY A 57 -0.40 19.25 -1.95
C GLY A 57 -0.37 19.22 -3.48
N ASN A 58 0.62 18.50 -3.99
CA ASN A 58 0.89 18.37 -5.43
C ASN A 58 -0.03 17.33 -6.12
N SER A 59 -0.63 16.40 -5.36
CA SER A 59 -1.52 15.34 -5.86
C SER A 59 -2.55 14.96 -4.80
N ASN A 60 -3.62 14.28 -5.22
CA ASN A 60 -4.65 13.77 -4.31
C ASN A 60 -4.09 12.77 -3.29
N SER A 61 -3.23 11.83 -3.73
CA SER A 61 -2.55 10.88 -2.83
C SER A 61 -1.67 11.57 -1.80
N PHE A 62 -0.97 12.65 -2.17
CA PHE A 62 -0.18 13.43 -1.23
C PHE A 62 -1.05 14.09 -0.15
N GLU A 63 -2.17 14.71 -0.55
CA GLU A 63 -3.08 15.33 0.41
C GLU A 63 -3.73 14.31 1.35
N GLU A 64 -4.03 13.12 0.84
CA GLU A 64 -4.56 12.00 1.62
C GLU A 64 -3.54 11.48 2.63
N GLY A 65 -2.28 11.30 2.22
CA GLY A 65 -1.19 10.97 3.12
C GLY A 65 -0.98 12.00 4.25
N CYS A 66 -1.06 13.29 3.91
CA CYS A 66 -1.01 14.35 4.92
C CYS A 66 -2.19 14.28 5.89
N LYS A 67 -3.40 14.04 5.39
CA LYS A 67 -4.61 13.90 6.24
C LYS A 67 -4.47 12.70 7.16
N ALA A 68 -3.92 11.59 6.67
CA ALA A 68 -3.65 10.40 7.46
C ALA A 68 -2.72 10.72 8.66
N TYR A 69 -1.65 11.50 8.46
CA TYR A 69 -0.80 11.96 9.59
C TYR A 69 -1.57 12.78 10.62
N VAL A 70 -2.43 13.70 10.17
CA VAL A 70 -3.22 14.54 11.09
C VAL A 70 -4.25 13.71 11.87
N GLU A 71 -4.74 12.62 11.29
CA GLU A 71 -5.69 11.71 11.93
C GLU A 71 -5.01 10.75 12.90
N ASP A 72 -3.87 10.18 12.50
CA ASP A 72 -3.09 9.22 13.26
C ASP A 72 -1.59 9.40 12.97
N SER A 73 -0.95 10.24 13.79
CA SER A 73 0.47 10.52 13.70
C SER A 73 1.36 9.37 14.20
N ASP A 74 0.78 8.40 14.92
CA ASP A 74 1.51 7.26 15.51
C ASP A 74 1.57 6.05 14.57
N ARG A 75 0.78 6.06 13.47
CA ARG A 75 0.76 5.00 12.44
C ARG A 75 2.11 4.77 11.78
N GLY A 76 2.84 5.85 11.48
CA GLY A 76 4.03 5.82 10.63
C GLY A 76 3.69 5.81 9.13
N SER A 77 4.72 5.91 8.29
CA SER A 77 4.57 6.04 6.83
C SER A 77 5.21 4.91 6.02
N ASP A 78 5.97 4.03 6.67
CA ASP A 78 6.79 3.00 6.00
C ASP A 78 5.98 1.77 5.57
N GLU A 79 4.78 1.59 6.12
CA GLU A 79 3.92 0.43 5.86
C GLU A 79 2.53 0.85 5.35
N ASP A 80 1.92 0.00 4.54
CA ASP A 80 0.51 0.08 4.14
C ASP A 80 -0.43 -0.39 5.27
N ASP A 81 -1.74 -0.33 5.07
CA ASP A 81 -2.71 -0.74 6.10
C ASP A 81 -2.69 -2.26 6.38
N ASP A 82 -2.08 -3.06 5.48
CA ASP A 82 -1.90 -4.50 5.61
C ASP A 82 -0.55 -4.89 6.25
N GLY A 83 0.31 -3.90 6.55
CA GLY A 83 1.64 -4.08 7.14
C GLY A 83 2.72 -4.49 6.15
N ASN A 84 2.50 -4.27 4.84
CA ASN A 84 3.55 -4.42 3.84
C ASN A 84 4.37 -3.13 3.75
N GLU A 85 5.69 -3.26 3.60
CA GLU A 85 6.58 -2.11 3.37
C GLU A 85 6.22 -1.38 2.06
N ILE A 86 6.22 -0.05 2.10
CA ILE A 86 5.98 0.83 0.96
C ILE A 86 7.32 1.19 0.32
N ASP A 87 7.52 0.75 -0.92
CA ASP A 87 8.69 1.10 -1.72
C ASP A 87 8.71 2.61 -2.06
N GLU A 88 9.90 3.22 -2.03
CA GLU A 88 10.12 4.68 -2.26
C GLU A 88 10.18 5.09 -3.74
#